data_AF-A0A9P3NE87-F1
#
_entry.id   AF-A0A9P3NE87-F1
#
_cell.length_a   1.000
_cell.length_b   1.000
_cell.length_c   1.000
_cell.angle_alpha   90.00
_cell.angle_beta   90.00
_cell.angle_gamma   90.00
#
_symmetry.space_group_name_H-M   'P 1'
#
loop_
_entity.id
_entity.type
_entity.pdbx_description
1 polymer ?
#
loop_
_entity_poly.entity_id
_entity_poly.type
_entity_poly.pdbx_seq_one_letter_code
_entity_poly.pdbx_strand_id
1 'polypeptide(L)'
;MSHRRGSLTSLGRRLSAFTSNAFGRRLGSRRDSESIRNYHCRSEYPIHSNSDYDPYDDLSDSESSHSAESAAPDIIPSTLLAPSFAPSASQFCEVASAFQTGFGGTLPRIPGDIVEKIVERADYKVRDITVQRERMSGGDWEETYVVSQPVDFGKGWIKEIKVDAEAHDQGWSSYPEDHNTYDNSWTYAELIRILPDGSFASPREQIYRNLHADRHWQHHSKSWTAQSLFVQSLNAGDKVAVVLRAQYPGWVHYVKWARVEIVYSTPLL
;
A
#
# COMPACT_ATOMS: atom_id res chain seq x y z
N MET A 1 -27.72 -8.86 -62.40
CA MET A 1 -28.67 -9.92 -62.00
C MET A 1 -27.94 -10.79 -60.98
N SER A 2 -28.24 -10.61 -59.68
CA SER A 2 -29.02 -11.57 -58.86
C SER A 2 -28.22 -12.85 -58.55
N HIS A 3 -27.97 -13.34 -57.33
CA HIS A 3 -28.50 -13.08 -55.98
C HIS A 3 -27.56 -13.71 -54.94
N ARG A 4 -27.59 -13.20 -53.70
CA ARG A 4 -27.00 -13.77 -52.47
C ARG A 4 -27.71 -15.05 -52.00
N ARG A 5 -26.99 -15.89 -51.22
CA ARG A 5 -27.34 -16.56 -49.94
C ARG A 5 -26.16 -17.50 -49.61
N GLY A 6 -25.52 -17.54 -48.44
CA GLY A 6 -25.96 -17.34 -47.07
C GLY A 6 -26.16 -18.70 -46.40
N SER A 7 -25.19 -19.15 -45.60
CA SER A 7 -25.37 -20.28 -44.66
C SER A 7 -24.65 -20.00 -43.35
N LEU A 8 -25.44 -20.01 -42.28
CA LEU A 8 -25.13 -19.82 -40.87
C LEU A 8 -25.41 -21.15 -40.17
N THR A 9 -24.45 -21.68 -39.44
CA THR A 9 -24.64 -22.71 -38.40
C THR A 9 -23.43 -22.67 -37.47
N SER A 10 -23.47 -22.80 -36.15
CA SER A 10 -24.46 -22.54 -35.11
C SER A 10 -23.66 -22.64 -33.81
N LEU A 11 -23.96 -21.79 -32.83
CA LEU A 11 -23.43 -21.83 -31.47
C LEU A 11 -23.50 -23.22 -30.84
N GLY A 12 -22.41 -23.65 -30.20
CA GLY A 12 -22.38 -24.77 -29.26
C GLY A 12 -21.71 -24.36 -27.95
N ARG A 13 -22.50 -23.86 -27.00
CA ARG A 13 -22.13 -23.75 -25.59
C ARG A 13 -21.94 -25.16 -25.02
N ARG A 14 -20.85 -25.40 -24.29
CA ARG A 14 -20.82 -26.38 -23.20
C ARG A 14 -20.15 -25.78 -21.97
N LEU A 15 -21.00 -25.55 -20.98
CA LEU A 15 -20.66 -25.43 -19.57
C LEU A 15 -20.26 -26.82 -19.06
N SER A 16 -19.17 -26.90 -18.31
CA SER A 16 -18.97 -27.98 -17.35
C SER A 16 -18.37 -27.39 -16.08
N ALA A 17 -19.23 -27.26 -15.08
CA ALA A 17 -18.84 -27.13 -13.68
C ALA A 17 -18.37 -28.51 -13.19
N PHE A 18 -17.27 -28.56 -12.44
CA PHE A 18 -16.98 -29.67 -11.53
C PHE A 18 -16.25 -29.15 -10.28
N THR A 19 -17.06 -29.02 -9.22
CA THR A 19 -16.84 -29.44 -7.83
C THR A 19 -15.52 -29.15 -7.11
N SER A 20 -15.71 -28.41 -6.02
CA SER A 20 -14.97 -28.38 -4.76
C SER A 20 -14.67 -29.74 -4.11
N ASN A 21 -13.46 -29.87 -3.54
CA ASN A 21 -13.02 -30.59 -2.33
C ASN A 21 -11.48 -30.64 -2.37
N ALA A 22 -10.68 -30.77 -1.33
CA ALA A 22 -10.71 -30.55 0.11
C ALA A 22 -9.24 -30.73 0.56
N PHE A 23 -8.84 -30.04 1.63
CA PHE A 23 -7.83 -30.41 2.65
C PHE A 23 -6.81 -31.54 2.37
N GLY A 24 -5.50 -31.27 2.53
CA GLY A 24 -4.50 -32.34 2.67
C GLY A 24 -3.00 -31.95 2.68
N ARG A 25 -2.51 -31.46 3.83
CA ARG A 25 -1.15 -31.49 4.44
C ARG A 25 0.14 -31.90 3.67
N ARG A 26 1.16 -31.04 3.87
CA ARG A 26 2.60 -31.21 4.27
C ARG A 26 3.58 -32.19 3.55
N LEU A 27 4.74 -31.61 3.20
CA LEU A 27 6.18 -31.97 3.46
C LEU A 27 7.01 -31.57 2.21
N GLY A 28 8.22 -31.01 2.20
CA GLY A 28 9.21 -30.49 3.16
C GLY A 28 10.37 -29.84 2.35
N SER A 29 10.95 -28.74 2.82
CA SER A 29 12.35 -28.60 3.28
C SER A 29 13.48 -28.40 2.25
N ARG A 30 14.07 -27.19 2.23
CA ARG A 30 15.52 -26.84 2.17
C ARG A 30 15.63 -25.30 2.14
N ARG A 31 15.83 -24.60 3.26
CA ARG A 31 17.11 -24.16 3.87
C ARG A 31 18.15 -23.69 2.85
N ASP A 32 18.32 -22.37 2.78
CA ASP A 32 19.61 -21.71 2.73
C ASP A 32 19.69 -20.72 3.89
N SER A 33 20.89 -20.66 4.46
CA SER A 33 21.23 -20.21 5.80
C SER A 33 22.04 -18.92 5.73
N GLU A 34 21.68 -17.90 6.51
CA GLU A 34 22.65 -16.90 6.97
C GLU A 34 22.19 -16.24 8.30
N SER A 35 23.00 -16.49 9.33
CA SER A 35 23.14 -15.77 10.60
C SER A 35 21.89 -15.29 11.37
N ILE A 36 21.20 -16.23 12.02
CA ILE A 36 20.29 -15.92 13.14
C ILE A 36 21.07 -16.09 14.45
N ARG A 37 21.22 -15.00 15.22
CA ARG A 37 21.56 -15.11 16.65
C ARG A 37 20.43 -15.87 17.34
N ASN A 38 20.76 -17.01 17.93
CA ASN A 38 19.85 -17.85 18.70
C ASN A 38 19.28 -17.05 19.89
N TYR A 39 18.10 -16.46 19.74
CA TYR A 39 17.25 -16.14 20.88
C TYR A 39 16.28 -17.30 21.04
N HIS A 40 16.61 -18.20 21.98
CA HIS A 40 15.68 -19.18 22.51
C HIS A 40 14.55 -18.43 23.23
N CYS A 41 13.38 -18.37 22.59
CA CYS A 41 12.13 -18.14 23.30
C CYS A 41 11.91 -19.36 24.21
N ARG A 42 12.25 -19.23 25.50
CA ARG A 42 11.93 -20.24 26.51
C ARG A 42 10.41 -20.26 26.68
N SER A 43 9.80 -21.35 26.23
CA SER A 43 8.38 -21.65 26.43
C SER A 43 8.13 -22.05 27.89
N GLU A 44 7.86 -21.08 28.75
CA GLU A 44 7.15 -21.31 30.00
C GLU A 44 6.13 -20.19 30.14
N TYR A 45 4.97 -20.35 29.49
CA TYR A 45 3.82 -19.47 29.71
C TYR A 45 3.01 -19.99 30.89
N PRO A 46 2.82 -19.23 31.97
CA PRO A 46 1.64 -19.36 32.80
C PRO A 46 0.47 -18.78 32.02
N ILE A 47 -0.54 -19.62 31.73
CA ILE A 47 -1.82 -19.15 31.20
C ILE A 47 -2.51 -18.39 32.34
N HIS A 48 -2.31 -17.07 32.40
CA HIS A 48 -3.19 -16.20 33.17
C HIS A 48 -4.39 -15.88 32.28
N SER A 49 -5.54 -16.46 32.63
CA SER A 49 -6.83 -16.07 32.08
C SER A 49 -7.15 -14.65 32.53
N ASN A 50 -6.80 -13.65 31.74
CA ASN A 50 -7.29 -12.29 31.95
C ASN A 50 -8.66 -12.17 31.27
N SER A 51 -9.69 -12.12 32.11
CA SER A 51 -11.11 -11.92 31.78
C SER A 51 -11.46 -10.46 31.47
N ASP A 52 -10.48 -9.59 31.23
CA ASP A 52 -10.69 -8.13 31.09
C ASP A 52 -10.38 -7.63 29.66
N TYR A 53 -10.56 -8.49 28.66
CA TYR A 53 -10.52 -8.08 27.25
C TYR A 53 -11.92 -7.63 26.83
N ASP A 54 -12.14 -6.32 26.80
CA ASP A 54 -13.29 -5.73 26.10
C ASP A 54 -12.84 -5.29 24.69
N PRO A 55 -13.25 -5.99 23.62
CA PRO A 55 -12.94 -5.60 22.24
C PRO A 55 -13.62 -4.29 21.79
N TYR A 56 -14.39 -3.61 22.65
CA TYR A 56 -15.14 -2.39 22.32
C TYR A 56 -14.63 -1.09 22.97
N ASP A 57 -13.55 -1.13 23.74
CA ASP A 57 -13.03 0.06 24.45
C ASP A 57 -12.31 1.08 23.53
N ASP A 58 -12.15 0.77 22.23
CA ASP A 58 -11.60 1.68 21.19
C ASP A 58 -12.70 2.53 20.50
N LEU A 59 -13.91 2.59 21.06
CA LEU A 59 -15.03 3.40 20.56
C LEU A 59 -15.35 4.65 21.39
N SER A 60 -14.62 4.92 22.47
CA SER A 60 -14.88 6.08 23.34
C SER A 60 -13.73 7.10 23.33
N ASP A 61 -13.63 7.87 22.26
CA ASP A 61 -13.04 9.21 22.34
C ASP A 61 -14.05 10.15 23.02
N SER A 62 -14.13 10.11 24.35
CA SER A 62 -14.75 11.18 25.13
C SER A 62 -13.67 12.15 25.59
N GLU A 63 -13.62 13.31 24.93
CA GLU A 63 -12.78 14.45 25.32
C GLU A 63 -13.06 14.86 26.78
N SER A 64 -12.06 14.75 27.65
CA SER A 64 -12.06 15.45 28.95
C SER A 64 -11.04 16.59 28.91
N SER A 65 -11.56 17.80 28.98
CA SER A 65 -10.84 19.07 29.02
C SER A 65 -9.96 19.21 30.26
N HIS A 66 -8.65 19.30 30.10
CA HIS A 66 -7.79 20.06 31.01
C HIS A 66 -6.68 20.77 30.24
N SER A 67 -6.65 22.08 30.44
CA SER A 67 -5.79 23.07 29.81
C SER A 67 -4.31 22.83 30.10
N ALA A 68 -3.51 22.66 29.04
CA ALA A 68 -2.09 22.98 29.04
C ALA A 68 -1.72 23.54 27.65
N GLU A 69 -1.42 24.83 27.64
CA GLU A 69 -0.96 25.61 26.49
C GLU A 69 0.45 25.15 26.12
N SER A 70 0.57 24.32 25.09
CA SER A 70 1.83 23.91 24.47
C SER A 70 1.58 23.71 22.99
N ALA A 71 2.32 24.46 22.17
CA ALA A 71 2.10 24.59 20.72
C ALA A 71 2.15 23.23 20.00
N ALA A 72 0.97 22.72 19.66
CA ALA A 72 0.81 21.59 18.76
C ALA A 72 1.19 22.02 17.32
N PRO A 73 1.87 21.17 16.54
CA PRO A 73 2.03 21.44 15.11
C PRO A 73 0.65 21.43 14.46
N ASP A 74 0.38 22.44 13.63
CA ASP A 74 -0.90 22.65 12.93
C ASP A 74 -1.39 21.35 12.26
N ILE A 75 -2.37 20.70 12.89
CA ILE A 75 -3.12 19.60 12.27
C ILE A 75 -4.05 20.27 11.26
N ILE A 76 -3.64 20.26 9.99
CA ILE A 76 -4.51 20.65 8.89
C ILE A 76 -5.71 19.68 8.90
N PRO A 77 -6.96 20.17 9.06
CA PRO A 77 -8.14 19.33 9.02
C PRO A 77 -8.19 18.51 7.73
N SER A 78 -8.54 17.22 7.80
CA SER A 78 -8.63 16.34 6.61
C SER A 78 -9.62 16.82 5.54
N THR A 79 -10.46 17.82 5.85
CA THR A 79 -11.36 18.52 4.93
C THR A 79 -10.68 19.60 4.07
N LEU A 80 -9.43 19.98 4.37
CA LEU A 80 -8.59 20.86 3.54
C LEU A 80 -7.62 20.11 2.62
N LEU A 81 -7.67 18.78 2.58
CA LEU A 81 -7.12 18.04 1.45
C LEU A 81 -7.99 18.40 0.25
N ALA A 82 -7.54 19.41 -0.51
CA ALA A 82 -8.06 19.67 -1.84
C ALA A 82 -8.20 18.31 -2.54
N PRO A 83 -9.33 18.04 -3.25
CA PRO A 83 -9.44 16.83 -4.02
C PRO A 83 -8.17 16.73 -4.86
N SER A 84 -7.36 15.70 -4.60
CA SER A 84 -6.10 15.50 -5.31
C SER A 84 -6.51 15.32 -6.76
N PHE A 85 -6.47 16.41 -7.53
CA PHE A 85 -6.79 16.40 -8.94
C PHE A 85 -5.62 15.69 -9.62
N ALA A 86 -5.73 14.37 -9.72
CA ALA A 86 -4.81 13.55 -10.49
C ALA A 86 -5.30 13.61 -11.94
N PRO A 87 -4.62 14.33 -12.84
CA PRO A 87 -4.99 14.30 -14.24
C PRO A 87 -4.85 12.90 -14.81
N SER A 88 -5.73 12.54 -15.74
CA SER A 88 -5.46 11.43 -16.66
C SER A 88 -4.25 11.75 -17.54
N ALA A 89 -3.65 10.73 -18.15
CA ALA A 89 -2.57 10.92 -19.11
C ALA A 89 -2.97 11.85 -20.27
N SER A 90 -4.22 11.76 -20.75
CA SER A 90 -4.74 12.64 -21.80
C SER A 90 -4.82 14.11 -21.38
N GLN A 91 -5.38 14.38 -20.19
CA GLN A 91 -5.46 15.74 -19.63
C GLN A 91 -4.08 16.31 -19.33
N PHE A 92 -3.14 15.46 -18.93
CA PHE A 92 -1.75 15.88 -18.76
C PHE A 92 -1.13 16.32 -20.10
N CYS A 93 -1.27 15.49 -21.13
CA CYS A 93 -0.76 15.79 -22.48
C CYS A 93 -1.40 17.05 -23.08
N GLU A 94 -2.71 17.27 -22.88
CA GLU A 94 -3.40 18.47 -23.34
C GLU A 94 -2.83 19.74 -22.70
N VAL A 95 -2.65 19.73 -21.37
CA VAL A 95 -2.09 20.87 -20.64
C VAL A 95 -0.63 21.12 -21.06
N ALA A 96 0.18 20.07 -21.15
CA ALA A 96 1.57 20.17 -21.61
C ALA A 96 1.65 20.73 -23.05
N SER A 97 0.80 20.23 -23.94
CA SER A 97 0.72 20.69 -25.33
C SER A 97 0.27 22.15 -25.42
N ALA A 98 -0.66 22.59 -24.57
CA ALA A 98 -1.11 23.98 -24.53
C ALA A 98 0.03 24.94 -24.13
N PHE A 99 0.92 24.54 -23.22
CA PHE A 99 2.11 25.33 -22.87
C PHE A 99 3.13 25.38 -24.03
N GLN A 100 3.32 24.28 -24.76
CA GLN A 100 4.29 24.20 -25.85
C GLN A 100 3.81 24.87 -27.14
N THR A 101 2.51 24.81 -27.43
CA THR A 101 1.93 25.39 -28.66
C THR A 101 1.50 26.84 -28.48
N GLY A 102 1.33 27.28 -27.23
CA GLY A 102 0.78 28.58 -26.86
C GLY A 102 -0.75 28.54 -26.90
N PHE A 103 -1.42 28.81 -25.77
CA PHE A 103 -2.88 28.77 -25.63
C PHE A 103 -3.59 29.60 -26.71
N GLY A 104 -4.05 28.94 -27.79
CA GLY A 104 -4.71 29.60 -28.92
C GLY A 104 -3.89 30.72 -29.57
N GLY A 105 -2.56 30.71 -29.45
CA GLY A 105 -1.68 31.78 -29.96
C GLY A 105 -1.68 33.08 -29.13
N THR A 106 -2.34 33.12 -27.98
CA THR A 106 -2.40 34.30 -27.10
C THR A 106 -1.29 34.34 -26.06
N LEU A 107 -0.72 33.18 -25.72
CA LEU A 107 0.42 33.05 -24.81
C LEU A 107 1.67 32.61 -25.57
N PRO A 108 2.87 33.12 -25.18
CA PRO A 108 4.12 32.67 -25.77
C PRO A 108 4.35 31.19 -25.47
N ARG A 109 4.98 30.50 -26.42
CA ARG A 109 5.40 29.11 -26.26
C ARG A 109 6.43 29.02 -25.13
N ILE A 110 6.23 28.07 -24.22
CA ILE A 110 7.14 27.81 -23.11
C ILE A 110 8.08 26.66 -23.49
N PRO A 111 9.41 26.81 -23.34
CA PRO A 111 10.36 25.71 -23.51
C PRO A 111 10.02 24.50 -22.62
N GLY A 112 10.25 23.29 -23.12
CA GLY A 112 9.87 22.06 -22.43
C GLY A 112 10.42 21.92 -21.01
N ASP A 113 11.67 22.36 -20.77
CA ASP A 113 12.29 22.30 -19.44
C ASP A 113 11.61 23.24 -18.42
N ILE A 114 11.01 24.34 -18.88
CA ILE A 114 10.24 25.26 -18.04
C ILE A 114 8.85 24.68 -17.79
N VAL A 115 8.22 24.03 -18.78
CA VAL A 115 6.94 23.32 -18.61
C VAL A 115 7.09 22.23 -17.56
N GLU A 116 8.16 21.44 -17.62
CA GLU A 116 8.45 20.41 -16.63
C GLU A 116 8.56 20.99 -15.21
N LYS A 117 9.31 22.09 -15.06
CA LYS A 117 9.45 22.81 -13.77
C LYS A 117 8.13 23.38 -13.26
N ILE A 118 7.24 23.83 -14.15
CA ILE A 118 5.91 24.35 -13.77
C ILE A 118 5.03 23.20 -13.30
N VAL A 119 4.93 22.15 -14.11
CA VAL A 119 4.11 20.96 -13.84
C VAL A 119 4.56 20.27 -12.55
N GLU A 120 5.87 20.13 -12.33
CA GLU A 120 6.44 19.57 -11.11
C GLU A 120 6.12 20.44 -9.88
N ARG A 121 6.27 21.77 -9.97
CA ARG A 121 5.91 22.70 -8.90
C ARG A 121 4.40 22.74 -8.62
N ALA A 122 3.58 22.49 -9.62
CA ALA A 122 2.13 22.43 -9.50
C ALA A 122 1.63 21.08 -8.93
N ASP A 123 2.52 20.12 -8.64
CA ASP A 123 2.19 18.71 -8.32
C ASP A 123 1.20 18.08 -9.32
N TYR A 124 1.23 18.55 -10.57
CA TYR A 124 0.34 18.07 -11.61
C TYR A 124 0.94 16.79 -12.19
N LYS A 125 0.58 15.63 -11.64
CA LYS A 125 1.20 14.34 -11.96
C LYS A 125 0.13 13.30 -12.28
N VAL A 126 0.39 12.47 -13.28
CA VAL A 126 -0.42 11.27 -13.52
C VAL A 126 -0.12 10.28 -12.42
N ARG A 127 -1.14 9.90 -11.65
CA ARG A 127 -1.01 9.00 -10.50
C ARG A 127 -2.19 8.07 -10.36
N ASP A 128 -1.91 6.84 -9.96
CA ASP A 128 -2.92 5.89 -9.49
C ASP A 128 -2.86 5.85 -7.97
N ILE A 129 -3.99 6.15 -7.32
CA ILE A 129 -4.11 6.14 -5.86
C ILE A 129 -5.09 5.05 -5.49
N THR A 130 -4.68 4.16 -4.59
CA THR A 130 -5.58 3.21 -3.92
C THR A 130 -5.50 3.42 -2.42
N VAL A 131 -6.66 3.51 -1.76
CA VAL A 131 -6.74 3.72 -0.31
C VAL A 131 -7.63 2.64 0.28
N GLN A 132 -7.15 1.98 1.32
CA GLN A 132 -7.96 1.18 2.23
C GLN A 132 -8.12 1.94 3.55
N ARG A 133 -9.36 2.06 4.04
CA ARG A 133 -9.71 2.80 5.27
C ARG A 133 -10.40 1.94 6.32
N GLU A 134 -10.71 0.69 5.99
CA GLU A 134 -11.28 -0.24 6.94
C GLU A 134 -10.23 -0.60 7.99
N ARG A 135 -10.54 -0.37 9.27
CA ARG A 135 -9.66 -0.78 10.36
C ARG A 135 -9.53 -2.30 10.35
N MET A 136 -8.33 -2.80 10.57
CA MET A 136 -8.05 -4.22 10.58
C MET A 136 -7.06 -4.54 11.70
N SER A 137 -7.27 -5.66 12.38
CA SER A 137 -6.34 -6.16 13.38
C SER A 137 -6.28 -7.68 13.39
N GLY A 138 -5.13 -8.20 13.80
CA GLY A 138 -4.91 -9.64 13.90
C GLY A 138 -3.50 -9.97 14.37
N GLY A 139 -3.33 -11.23 14.81
CA GLY A 139 -2.10 -11.73 15.39
C GLY A 139 -1.68 -13.05 14.78
N ASP A 140 -0.38 -13.35 14.86
CA ASP A 140 0.25 -14.50 14.18
C ASP A 140 -0.18 -14.64 12.71
N TRP A 141 -0.15 -13.53 11.97
CA TRP A 141 -0.80 -13.44 10.66
C TRP A 141 -0.02 -12.68 9.60
N GLU A 142 -0.38 -13.00 8.36
CA GLU A 142 0.00 -12.30 7.13
C GLU A 142 -1.27 -12.01 6.34
N GLU A 143 -1.61 -10.73 6.19
CA GLU A 143 -2.87 -10.34 5.54
C GLU A 143 -2.63 -9.26 4.50
N THR A 144 -3.24 -9.42 3.32
CA THR A 144 -3.14 -8.41 2.26
C THR A 144 -4.17 -7.32 2.50
N TYR A 145 -3.71 -6.10 2.71
CA TYR A 145 -4.58 -5.02 3.20
C TYR A 145 -5.03 -4.05 2.10
N VAL A 146 -4.10 -3.60 1.26
CA VAL A 146 -4.42 -2.77 0.09
C VAL A 146 -3.67 -3.29 -1.12
N VAL A 147 -4.36 -3.35 -2.26
CA VAL A 147 -3.82 -3.78 -3.55
C VAL A 147 -4.09 -2.68 -4.57
N SER A 148 -3.05 -2.23 -5.26
CA SER A 148 -3.19 -1.18 -6.28
C SER A 148 -3.98 -1.63 -7.51
N GLN A 149 -4.33 -0.66 -8.35
CA GLN A 149 -4.63 -0.94 -9.74
C GLN A 149 -3.42 -1.57 -10.45
N PRO A 150 -3.63 -2.35 -11.53
CA PRO A 150 -2.53 -2.82 -12.37
C PRO A 150 -1.69 -1.66 -12.90
N VAL A 151 -0.38 -1.82 -12.89
CA VAL A 151 0.57 -0.87 -13.46
C VAL A 151 0.29 -0.69 -14.95
N ASP A 152 0.09 0.55 -15.36
CA ASP A 152 -0.17 0.93 -16.76
C ASP A 152 0.97 1.80 -17.32
N PHE A 153 1.90 1.17 -18.04
CA PHE A 153 2.98 1.89 -18.72
C PHE A 153 2.52 2.72 -19.93
N GLY A 154 1.25 2.63 -20.33
CA GLY A 154 0.64 3.59 -21.26
C GLY A 154 0.58 5.02 -20.68
N LYS A 155 0.66 5.17 -19.35
CA LYS A 155 0.73 6.46 -18.65
C LYS A 155 2.14 7.06 -18.58
N GLY A 156 3.16 6.27 -18.95
CA GLY A 156 4.57 6.59 -18.79
C GLY A 156 5.32 5.57 -17.92
N TRP A 157 6.60 5.84 -17.63
CA TRP A 157 7.38 5.01 -16.70
C TRP A 157 7.11 5.42 -15.25
N ILE A 158 7.25 4.49 -14.30
CA ILE A 158 7.00 4.79 -12.88
C ILE A 158 8.13 5.67 -12.34
N LYS A 159 7.79 6.90 -11.94
CA LYS A 159 8.72 7.83 -11.28
C LYS A 159 8.93 7.45 -9.81
N GLU A 160 7.84 7.10 -9.13
CA GLU A 160 7.84 6.84 -7.70
C GLU A 160 6.63 5.99 -7.29
N ILE A 161 6.82 5.15 -6.27
CA ILE A 161 5.74 4.53 -5.51
C ILE A 161 5.82 5.06 -4.08
N LYS A 162 4.70 5.51 -3.52
CA LYS A 162 4.59 5.95 -2.13
C LYS A 162 3.59 5.09 -1.39
N VAL A 163 3.93 4.74 -0.17
CA VAL A 163 3.02 4.11 0.77
C VAL A 163 2.93 4.96 2.02
N ASP A 164 1.71 5.31 2.40
CA ASP A 164 1.39 5.95 3.67
C ASP A 164 0.46 5.02 4.46
N ALA A 165 0.66 4.91 5.78
CA ALA A 165 -0.17 4.10 6.65
C ALA A 165 -0.25 4.68 8.07
N GLU A 166 -1.29 4.30 8.80
CA GLU A 166 -1.40 4.57 10.23
C GLU A 166 -1.70 3.25 10.96
N ALA A 167 -0.79 2.85 11.85
CA ALA A 167 -0.80 1.55 12.49
C ALA A 167 -0.15 1.60 13.87
N HIS A 168 -0.37 0.58 14.70
CA HIS A 168 0.30 0.41 15.98
C HIS A 168 0.37 -1.07 16.39
N ASP A 169 1.05 -1.31 17.50
CA ASP A 169 1.29 -2.63 18.08
C ASP A 169 0.31 -2.93 19.23
N GLN A 170 0.36 -4.11 19.85
CA GLN A 170 -0.63 -4.53 20.84
C GLN A 170 -0.66 -3.72 22.14
N GLY A 171 0.33 -2.86 22.39
CA GLY A 171 0.34 -1.97 23.56
C GLY A 171 0.81 -2.62 24.87
N TRP A 172 1.26 -3.88 24.84
CA TRP A 172 1.76 -4.57 26.03
C TRP A 172 2.83 -5.61 25.68
N SER A 173 3.77 -5.81 26.61
CA SER A 173 4.80 -6.84 26.54
C SER A 173 5.41 -7.06 27.93
N SER A 174 5.90 -8.27 28.20
CA SER A 174 6.64 -8.60 29.43
C SER A 174 8.08 -8.10 29.46
N TYR A 175 8.54 -7.42 28.39
CA TYR A 175 9.89 -6.87 28.24
C TYR A 175 9.85 -5.34 28.27
N PRO A 176 9.68 -4.72 29.46
CA PRO A 176 9.56 -3.26 29.59
C PRO A 176 10.78 -2.51 29.08
N GLU A 177 11.96 -3.14 29.06
CA GLU A 177 13.19 -2.59 28.50
C GLU A 177 13.11 -2.30 26.99
N ASP A 178 12.25 -3.02 26.27
CA ASP A 178 12.08 -2.88 24.83
C ASP A 178 10.90 -1.94 24.47
N HIS A 179 10.07 -1.55 25.43
CA HIS A 179 8.87 -0.73 25.18
C HIS A 179 9.23 0.58 24.50
N ASN A 180 8.41 0.99 23.52
CA ASN A 180 8.63 2.19 22.70
C ASN A 180 9.95 2.20 21.92
N THR A 181 10.54 1.03 21.67
CA THR A 181 11.68 0.87 20.77
C THR A 181 11.28 0.00 19.57
N TYR A 182 12.15 -0.11 18.56
CA TYR A 182 11.97 -1.09 17.48
C TYR A 182 12.56 -2.46 17.82
N ASP A 183 13.29 -2.56 18.95
CA ASP A 183 13.92 -3.79 19.36
C ASP A 183 12.86 -4.81 19.77
N ASN A 184 13.03 -6.04 19.29
CA ASN A 184 12.07 -7.13 19.48
C ASN A 184 10.62 -6.80 19.10
N SER A 185 10.38 -5.80 18.24
CA SER A 185 9.06 -5.55 17.67
C SER A 185 8.79 -6.47 16.48
N TRP A 186 7.63 -7.12 16.47
CA TRP A 186 7.27 -8.13 15.47
C TRP A 186 5.96 -7.82 14.74
N THR A 187 5.50 -6.57 14.80
CA THR A 187 4.43 -6.05 13.93
C THR A 187 5.01 -5.06 12.92
N TYR A 188 4.78 -5.33 11.64
CA TYR A 188 5.37 -4.58 10.54
C TYR A 188 4.53 -4.75 9.26
N ALA A 189 4.82 -3.95 8.25
CA ALA A 189 4.21 -4.10 6.93
C ALA A 189 5.26 -4.19 5.83
N GLU A 190 4.92 -4.87 4.75
CA GLU A 190 5.76 -5.06 3.58
C GLU A 190 5.01 -4.64 2.31
N LEU A 191 5.75 -4.08 1.35
CA LEU A 191 5.30 -3.87 -0.01
C LEU A 191 5.70 -5.08 -0.85
N ILE A 192 4.74 -5.67 -1.55
CA ILE A 192 4.96 -6.81 -2.43
C ILE A 192 4.47 -6.53 -3.84
N ARG A 193 5.00 -7.29 -4.80
CA ARG A 193 4.49 -7.35 -6.17
C ARG A 193 3.53 -8.52 -6.32
N ILE A 194 2.39 -8.29 -6.95
CA ILE A 194 1.43 -9.31 -7.36
C ILE A 194 1.46 -9.40 -8.89
N LEU A 195 1.75 -10.57 -9.42
CA LEU A 195 1.78 -10.83 -10.86
C LEU A 195 0.36 -10.92 -11.44
N PRO A 196 0.18 -10.81 -12.78
CA PRO A 196 -1.14 -10.87 -13.41
C PRO A 196 -1.92 -12.17 -13.15
N ASP A 197 -1.22 -13.27 -12.86
CA ASP A 197 -1.81 -14.55 -12.49
C ASP A 197 -2.24 -14.64 -11.01
N GLY A 198 -2.01 -13.58 -10.24
CA GLY A 198 -2.34 -13.46 -8.81
C GLY A 198 -1.24 -13.96 -7.87
N SER A 199 -0.13 -14.48 -8.36
CA SER A 199 0.99 -14.93 -7.51
C SER A 199 1.80 -13.77 -6.94
N PHE A 200 2.38 -13.97 -5.76
CA PHE A 200 3.27 -13.01 -5.13
C PHE A 200 4.71 -13.20 -5.61
N ALA A 201 5.40 -12.08 -5.86
CA ALA A 201 6.78 -12.08 -6.32
C ALA A 201 7.72 -11.35 -5.36
N SER A 202 8.96 -11.84 -5.30
CA SER A 202 10.09 -11.20 -4.61
C SER A 202 10.72 -10.09 -5.47
N PRO A 203 11.41 -9.10 -4.86
CA PRO A 203 11.61 -8.93 -3.41
C PRO A 203 10.39 -8.35 -2.68
N ARG A 204 10.27 -8.64 -1.38
CA ARG A 204 9.38 -7.93 -0.46
C ARG A 204 10.17 -6.78 0.17
N GLU A 205 9.57 -5.61 0.26
CA GLU A 205 10.21 -4.42 0.80
C GLU A 205 9.52 -4.00 2.11
N GLN A 206 10.23 -4.02 3.23
CA GLN A 206 9.63 -3.57 4.49
C GLN A 206 9.26 -2.09 4.39
N ILE A 207 8.00 -1.75 4.68
CA ILE A 207 7.48 -0.37 4.69
C ILE A 207 7.84 0.28 6.02
N TYR A 208 7.40 -0.34 7.12
CA TYR A 208 7.62 0.11 8.48
C TYR A 208 7.65 -1.07 9.45
N ARG A 209 8.04 -0.80 10.69
CA ARG A 209 7.86 -1.65 11.86
C ARG A 209 7.27 -0.77 12.96
N ASN A 210 6.31 -1.25 13.72
CA ASN A 210 5.74 -0.46 14.82
C ASN A 210 6.69 -0.45 16.02
N LEU A 211 6.59 0.56 16.87
CA LEU A 211 7.20 0.53 18.19
C LEU A 211 6.63 -0.62 19.03
N HIS A 212 7.50 -1.32 19.75
CA HIS A 212 7.19 -2.46 20.60
C HIS A 212 6.25 -2.06 21.72
N ALA A 213 5.15 -2.82 21.88
CA ALA A 213 4.15 -2.65 22.93
C ALA A 213 3.62 -1.21 23.06
N ASP A 214 3.53 -0.50 21.94
CA ASP A 214 2.96 0.84 21.89
C ASP A 214 1.57 0.81 21.24
N ARG A 215 0.62 1.47 21.90
CA ARG A 215 -0.78 1.60 21.45
C ARG A 215 -1.05 2.91 20.72
N HIS A 216 -0.10 3.83 20.67
CA HIS A 216 -0.29 5.09 19.98
C HIS A 216 -0.25 4.85 18.46
N TRP A 217 -1.22 5.43 17.75
CA TRP A 217 -1.25 5.42 16.30
C TRP A 217 0.02 6.07 15.74
N GLN A 218 0.83 5.27 15.03
CA GLN A 218 2.04 5.72 14.37
C GLN A 218 1.75 5.97 12.89
N HIS A 219 2.18 7.13 12.40
CA HIS A 219 2.12 7.43 10.98
C HIS A 219 3.42 6.99 10.29
N HIS A 220 3.26 6.18 9.24
CA HIS A 220 4.37 5.61 8.49
C HIS A 220 4.29 6.08 7.03
N SER A 221 5.42 6.50 6.47
CA SER A 221 5.53 6.85 5.05
C SER A 221 6.85 6.36 4.49
N LYS A 222 6.81 5.68 3.34
CA LYS A 222 8.00 5.24 2.62
C LYS A 222 7.77 5.35 1.11
N SER A 223 8.81 5.74 0.39
CA SER A 223 8.77 5.80 -1.07
C SER A 223 9.93 5.06 -1.73
N TRP A 224 9.65 4.61 -2.95
CA TRP A 224 10.58 3.92 -3.83
C TRP A 224 10.62 4.68 -5.14
N THR A 225 11.79 5.18 -5.53
CA THR A 225 11.97 5.89 -6.79
C THR A 225 12.25 4.91 -7.93
N ALA A 226 12.30 5.42 -9.16
CA ALA A 226 12.71 4.66 -10.35
C ALA A 226 14.09 4.00 -10.25
N GLN A 227 14.95 4.44 -9.32
CA GLN A 227 16.26 3.83 -9.08
C GLN A 227 16.19 2.61 -8.15
N SER A 228 15.07 2.39 -7.45
CA SER A 228 14.89 1.23 -6.59
C SER A 228 14.74 -0.05 -7.40
N LEU A 229 15.33 -1.15 -6.89
CA LEU A 229 15.20 -2.47 -7.51
C LEU A 229 13.74 -2.93 -7.55
N PHE A 230 12.94 -2.59 -6.53
CA PHE A 230 11.52 -2.90 -6.50
C PHE A 230 10.78 -2.28 -7.68
N VAL A 231 10.94 -0.97 -7.92
CA VAL A 231 10.28 -0.28 -9.05
C VAL A 231 10.79 -0.79 -10.39
N GLN A 232 12.10 -1.02 -10.53
CA GLN A 232 12.69 -1.58 -11.76
C GLN A 232 12.20 -2.99 -12.09
N SER A 233 11.71 -3.71 -11.08
CA SER A 233 11.21 -5.08 -11.24
C SER A 233 9.76 -5.14 -11.73
N LEU A 234 9.02 -4.03 -11.72
CA LEU A 234 7.61 -3.99 -12.09
C LEU A 234 7.42 -4.04 -13.61
N ASN A 235 6.40 -4.77 -14.05
CA ASN A 235 5.95 -4.84 -15.43
C ASN A 235 4.52 -4.31 -15.56
N ALA A 236 4.12 -3.99 -16.79
CA ALA A 236 2.73 -3.66 -17.09
C ALA A 236 1.81 -4.82 -16.69
N GLY A 237 0.72 -4.51 -15.99
CA GLY A 237 -0.23 -5.49 -15.47
C GLY A 237 0.09 -6.01 -14.06
N ASP A 238 1.31 -5.83 -13.55
CA ASP A 238 1.63 -6.14 -12.15
C ASP A 238 0.82 -5.22 -11.23
N LYS A 239 0.52 -5.67 -10.02
CA LYS A 239 0.00 -4.84 -8.94
C LYS A 239 1.02 -4.75 -7.82
N VAL A 240 0.91 -3.73 -6.99
CA VAL A 240 1.63 -3.66 -5.73
C VAL A 240 0.65 -3.76 -4.58
N ALA A 241 1.06 -4.38 -3.49
CA ALA A 241 0.20 -4.57 -2.33
C ALA A 241 0.94 -4.36 -1.01
N VAL A 242 0.23 -3.82 -0.04
CA VAL A 242 0.68 -3.74 1.35
C VAL A 242 0.19 -4.99 2.07
N VAL A 243 1.13 -5.71 2.66
CA VAL A 243 0.88 -6.89 3.48
C VAL A 243 1.23 -6.58 4.92
N LEU A 244 0.27 -6.82 5.82
CA LEU A 244 0.44 -6.66 7.26
C LEU A 244 1.00 -7.94 7.86
N ARG A 245 1.88 -7.78 8.85
CA ARG A 245 2.54 -8.90 9.53
C ARG A 245 2.43 -8.72 11.05
N ALA A 246 2.10 -9.81 11.72
CA ALA A 246 2.37 -10.03 13.14
C ALA A 246 3.05 -11.40 13.24
N GLN A 247 4.38 -11.42 13.42
CA GLN A 247 5.17 -12.63 13.10
C GLN A 247 5.05 -13.76 14.14
N TYR A 248 4.65 -13.47 15.38
CA TYR A 248 4.59 -14.47 16.44
C TYR A 248 3.28 -14.43 17.22
N PRO A 249 2.86 -15.57 17.81
CA PRO A 249 1.76 -15.60 18.76
C PRO A 249 1.95 -14.59 19.90
N GLY A 250 0.88 -13.86 20.24
CA GLY A 250 0.90 -12.80 21.24
C GLY A 250 1.19 -11.40 20.69
N TRP A 251 1.59 -11.29 19.43
CA TRP A 251 1.67 -10.01 18.71
C TRP A 251 0.36 -9.75 17.98
N VAL A 252 -0.14 -8.52 18.06
CA VAL A 252 -1.34 -8.09 17.34
C VAL A 252 -1.00 -6.79 16.63
N HIS A 253 -1.17 -6.79 15.31
CA HIS A 253 -0.96 -5.62 14.48
C HIS A 253 -2.31 -4.94 14.25
N TYR A 254 -2.41 -3.65 14.60
CA TYR A 254 -3.57 -2.81 14.31
C TYR A 254 -3.24 -1.84 13.18
N VAL A 255 -4.09 -1.77 12.17
CA VAL A 255 -4.00 -0.77 11.10
C VAL A 255 -5.32 -0.03 10.97
N LYS A 256 -5.22 1.29 10.82
CA LYS A 256 -6.39 2.16 10.64
C LYS A 256 -6.68 2.43 9.17
N TRP A 257 -5.64 2.68 8.40
CA TRP A 257 -5.71 2.89 6.96
C TRP A 257 -4.34 2.73 6.31
N ALA A 258 -4.35 2.49 5.00
CA ALA A 258 -3.15 2.52 4.15
C ALA A 258 -3.49 3.09 2.77
N ARG A 259 -2.53 3.78 2.18
CA ARG A 259 -2.60 4.39 0.86
C ARG A 259 -1.39 3.97 0.05
N VAL A 260 -1.64 3.53 -1.17
CA VAL A 260 -0.59 3.30 -2.18
C VAL A 260 -0.80 4.30 -3.30
N GLU A 261 0.26 5.02 -3.66
CA GLU A 261 0.29 5.95 -4.78
C GLU A 261 1.38 5.53 -5.76
N ILE A 262 1.02 5.30 -7.02
CA ILE A 262 1.96 5.06 -8.12
C ILE A 262 2.00 6.32 -8.97
N VAL A 263 3.15 6.97 -9.04
CA VAL A 263 3.38 8.21 -9.78
C VAL A 263 4.10 7.90 -11.08
N TYR A 264 3.56 8.36 -12.20
CA TYR A 264 4.13 8.17 -13.52
C TYR A 264 4.88 9.42 -13.98
N SER A 265 6.01 9.22 -14.66
CA SER A 265 6.62 10.24 -15.49
C SER A 265 5.96 10.19 -16.85
N THR A 266 5.14 11.19 -17.14
CA THR A 266 4.54 11.33 -18.45
C THR A 266 5.54 12.06 -19.35
N PRO A 267 5.98 11.47 -20.47
CA PRO A 267 6.89 12.15 -21.37
C PRO A 267 6.21 13.40 -21.93
N LEU A 268 6.87 14.55 -21.78
CA LEU A 268 6.53 15.75 -22.53
C LEU A 268 6.95 15.48 -23.98
N LEU A 269 6.00 15.50 -24.91
CA LEU A 269 6.23 15.32 -26.36
C LEU A 269 7.25 16.32 -26.89
#